data_AF-A0A2G9M8T6-F1
#
_entry.id   AF-A0A2G9M8T6-F1
#
_cell.length_a   1.000
_cell.length_b   1.000
_cell.length_c   1.000
_cell.angle_alpha   90.00
_cell.angle_beta   90.00
_cell.angle_gamma   90.00
#
_symmetry.space_group_name_H-M   'P 1'
#
loop_
_entity.id
_entity.type
_entity.pdbx_description
1 polymer ?
#
loop_
_entity_poly.entity_id
_entity_poly.type
_entity_poly.pdbx_seq_one_letter_code
_entity_poly.pdbx_strand_id
1 'polypeptide(L)'
;MDRETLRQMVECYDLILVDTSFFGSGQDARSLPEILYDLKDARELEGAASDIETENIKFQWQLGELTAGNNVFTIPEVQQELSAYLRILRNSYEWHVQNGAGKKPKSHSNKRGGKKYKWRTNRVNKFKDERDEEDIDEIDERNSLGYSSPAARNALGNLNGLIVSVEGATEIQLYEGPRFRVPQRIEGVSEKQYKLIELAIGYSHENPDKSVRVFAQSRGIEKIFAAYLLPQIVRSLQQ
;
A
#
# COMPACT_ATOMS: atom_id res chain seq x y z
N MET A 1 -15.06 -0.61 -2.53
CA MET A 1 -15.18 0.03 -3.86
C MET A 1 -14.39 -0.82 -4.82
N ASP A 2 -15.02 -1.31 -5.89
CA ASP A 2 -14.31 -2.04 -6.94
C ASP A 2 -13.58 -1.09 -7.88
N ARG A 3 -12.75 -1.67 -8.76
CA ARG A 3 -11.87 -0.94 -9.68
C ARG A 3 -12.63 -0.11 -10.71
N GLU A 4 -13.70 -0.65 -11.26
CA GLU A 4 -14.47 0.00 -12.32
C GLU A 4 -15.22 1.22 -11.78
N THR A 5 -15.81 1.08 -10.58
CA THR A 5 -16.44 2.19 -9.87
C THR A 5 -15.44 3.32 -9.61
N LEU A 6 -14.20 3.00 -9.18
CA LEU A 6 -13.19 4.04 -8.95
C LEU A 6 -12.83 4.77 -10.25
N ARG A 7 -12.59 4.03 -11.34
CA ARG A 7 -12.27 4.61 -12.64
C ARG A 7 -13.35 5.57 -13.12
N GLN A 8 -14.62 5.12 -13.08
CA GLN A 8 -15.75 5.95 -13.48
C GLN A 8 -15.84 7.22 -12.64
N MET A 9 -15.57 7.15 -11.33
CA MET A 9 -15.50 8.35 -10.51
C MET A 9 -14.33 9.26 -10.92
N VAL A 10 -13.14 8.71 -11.19
CA VAL A 10 -12.01 9.52 -11.68
C VAL A 10 -12.35 10.25 -12.97
N GLU A 11 -13.08 9.62 -13.88
CA GLU A 11 -13.49 10.22 -15.15
C GLU A 11 -14.63 11.26 -15.02
N CYS A 12 -15.53 11.09 -14.05
CA CYS A 12 -16.75 11.89 -13.94
C CYS A 12 -16.60 13.18 -13.12
N TYR A 13 -15.58 13.29 -12.27
CA TYR A 13 -15.41 14.44 -11.39
C TYR A 13 -14.37 15.43 -11.93
N ASP A 14 -14.57 16.73 -11.78
CA ASP A 14 -13.60 17.75 -12.23
C ASP A 14 -12.43 17.93 -11.26
N LEU A 15 -12.66 17.64 -9.98
CA LEU A 15 -11.65 17.63 -8.93
C LEU A 15 -11.88 16.47 -7.96
N ILE A 16 -10.80 15.76 -7.61
CA ILE A 16 -10.80 14.69 -6.61
C ILE A 16 -9.75 15.00 -5.55
N LEU A 17 -10.16 15.00 -4.28
CA LEU A 17 -9.26 15.14 -3.14
C LEU A 17 -9.18 13.80 -2.39
N VAL A 18 -7.97 13.27 -2.24
CA VAL A 18 -7.73 11.93 -1.67
C VAL A 18 -7.17 12.01 -0.26
N ASP A 19 -7.74 11.23 0.66
CA ASP A 19 -7.26 10.99 2.03
C ASP A 19 -6.51 9.65 2.15
N THR A 20 -5.65 9.51 3.16
CA THR A 20 -4.99 8.23 3.49
C THR A 20 -5.99 7.13 3.85
N SER A 21 -7.15 7.46 4.43
CA SER A 21 -8.19 6.46 4.75
C SER A 21 -8.75 5.77 3.52
N PHE A 22 -8.53 6.31 2.32
CA PHE A 22 -8.87 5.64 1.07
C PHE A 22 -7.92 4.45 0.77
N PHE A 23 -6.66 4.58 1.20
CA PHE A 23 -5.62 3.58 1.07
C PHE A 23 -5.62 2.67 2.32
N GLY A 24 -6.21 1.47 2.18
CA GLY A 24 -5.82 0.32 3.01
C GLY A 24 -5.88 0.43 4.54
N SER A 25 -6.80 1.19 5.14
CA SER A 25 -7.05 1.12 6.59
C SER A 25 -8.50 0.78 6.90
N GLY A 26 -8.76 -0.50 7.18
CA GLY A 26 -10.02 -0.91 7.78
C GLY A 26 -10.19 -0.21 9.13
N GLN A 27 -11.37 0.35 9.39
CA GLN A 27 -11.63 1.16 10.59
C GLN A 27 -11.50 0.40 11.92
N ASP A 28 -11.42 -0.94 11.89
CA ASP A 28 -11.62 -1.77 13.09
C ASP A 28 -10.56 -2.90 13.28
N ALA A 29 -9.44 -2.89 12.54
CA ALA A 29 -8.34 -3.85 12.71
C ALA A 29 -7.00 -3.15 12.95
N ARG A 30 -6.07 -3.81 13.66
CA ARG A 30 -4.67 -3.34 13.79
C ARG A 30 -4.12 -2.99 12.41
N SER A 31 -3.45 -1.86 12.29
CA SER A 31 -2.89 -1.45 11.01
C SER A 31 -1.85 -2.47 10.54
N LEU A 32 -1.78 -2.77 9.25
CA LEU A 32 -0.80 -3.73 8.70
C LEU A 32 0.65 -3.46 9.19
N PRO A 33 1.13 -2.22 9.34
CA PRO A 33 2.44 -1.96 9.91
C PRO A 33 2.58 -2.41 11.37
N GLU A 34 1.54 -2.26 12.19
CA GLU A 34 1.55 -2.77 13.57
C GLU A 34 1.61 -4.29 13.59
N ILE A 35 0.88 -4.94 12.70
CA ILE A 35 0.92 -6.41 12.54
C ILE A 35 2.36 -6.80 12.18
N LEU A 36 2.91 -6.23 11.10
CA LEU A 36 4.25 -6.51 10.61
C LEU A 36 5.35 -6.24 11.65
N TYR A 37 5.22 -5.17 12.44
CA TYR A 37 6.18 -4.86 13.48
C TYR A 37 6.25 -5.94 14.57
N ASP A 38 5.12 -6.60 14.86
CA ASP A 38 5.06 -7.66 15.86
C ASP A 38 5.55 -9.02 15.36
N LEU A 39 5.55 -9.24 14.04
CA LEU A 39 6.04 -10.49 13.46
C LEU A 39 7.57 -10.53 13.59
N LYS A 40 8.08 -11.28 14.58
CA LYS A 40 9.51 -11.43 14.84
C LYS A 40 10.07 -12.77 14.37
N ASP A 41 9.25 -13.59 13.70
CA ASP A 41 9.69 -14.84 13.06
C ASP A 41 9.22 -14.92 11.60
N ALA A 42 10.01 -15.57 10.76
CA ALA A 42 9.66 -15.93 9.39
C ALA A 42 8.32 -16.68 9.31
N ARG A 43 8.03 -17.57 10.26
CA ARG A 43 6.76 -18.32 10.28
C ARG A 43 5.55 -17.44 10.54
N GLU A 44 5.73 -16.38 11.32
CA GLU A 44 4.66 -15.41 11.60
C GLU A 44 4.41 -14.54 10.36
N LEU A 45 5.47 -14.19 9.64
CA LEU A 45 5.37 -13.51 8.34
C LEU A 45 4.63 -14.35 7.29
N GLU A 46 4.85 -15.67 7.26
CA GLU A 46 4.06 -16.59 6.42
C GLU A 46 2.58 -16.55 6.75
N GLY A 47 2.23 -16.44 8.04
CA GLY A 47 0.85 -16.30 8.50
C GLY A 47 0.16 -15.03 7.99
N ALA A 48 0.92 -13.95 7.76
CA ALA A 48 0.42 -12.67 7.26
C ALA A 48 0.52 -12.52 5.73
N ALA A 49 1.04 -13.52 5.01
CA ALA A 49 1.34 -13.40 3.57
C ALA A 49 0.11 -13.01 2.74
N SER A 50 -1.05 -13.60 3.03
CA SER A 50 -2.31 -13.32 2.34
C SER A 50 -2.80 -11.89 2.57
N ASP A 51 -2.62 -11.35 3.77
CA ASP A 51 -3.05 -9.99 4.12
C ASP A 51 -2.15 -8.96 3.41
N ILE A 52 -0.84 -9.21 3.41
CA ILE A 52 0.14 -8.38 2.70
C ILE A 52 -0.12 -8.40 1.19
N GLU A 53 -0.39 -9.57 0.61
CA GLU A 53 -0.73 -9.70 -0.80
C GLU A 53 -2.01 -8.95 -1.15
N THR A 54 -3.06 -9.13 -0.35
CA THR A 54 -4.36 -8.47 -0.56
C THR A 54 -4.23 -6.95 -0.51
N GLU A 55 -3.54 -6.41 0.50
CA GLU A 55 -3.33 -4.97 0.61
C GLU A 55 -2.39 -4.45 -0.49
N ASN A 56 -1.34 -5.18 -0.87
CA ASN A 56 -0.48 -4.81 -2.00
C ASN A 56 -1.27 -4.69 -3.31
N ILE A 57 -2.02 -5.73 -3.69
CA ILE A 57 -2.85 -5.73 -4.90
C ILE A 57 -3.83 -4.57 -4.85
N LYS A 58 -4.50 -4.38 -3.71
CA LYS A 58 -5.49 -3.32 -3.51
C LYS A 58 -4.87 -1.94 -3.71
N PHE A 59 -3.74 -1.69 -3.07
CA PHE A 59 -3.04 -0.42 -3.16
C PHE A 59 -2.56 -0.15 -4.59
N GLN A 60 -1.98 -1.15 -5.26
CA GLN A 60 -1.48 -1.02 -6.63
C GLN A 60 -2.56 -0.58 -7.62
N TRP A 61 -3.72 -1.23 -7.63
CA TRP A 61 -4.77 -0.83 -8.57
C TRP A 61 -5.41 0.50 -8.17
N GLN A 62 -5.62 0.76 -6.87
CA GLN A 62 -6.18 2.04 -6.42
C GLN A 62 -5.28 3.21 -6.85
N LEU A 63 -3.97 3.07 -6.62
CA LEU A 63 -3.00 4.07 -7.04
C LEU A 63 -3.01 4.24 -8.56
N GLY A 64 -2.98 3.14 -9.32
CA GLY A 64 -2.98 3.18 -10.78
C GLY A 64 -4.16 3.95 -11.37
N GLU A 65 -5.37 3.76 -10.84
CA GLU A 65 -6.54 4.52 -11.30
C GLU A 65 -6.50 6.00 -10.83
N LEU A 66 -5.97 6.29 -9.63
CA LEU A 66 -5.86 7.65 -9.12
C LEU A 66 -4.80 8.47 -9.86
N THR A 67 -3.62 7.90 -10.15
CA THR A 67 -2.53 8.61 -10.83
C THR A 67 -2.76 8.78 -12.33
N ALA A 68 -3.72 8.05 -12.90
CA ALA A 68 -4.13 8.24 -14.30
C ALA A 68 -4.91 9.55 -14.51
N GLY A 69 -5.55 10.08 -13.47
CA GLY A 69 -6.36 11.30 -13.53
C GLY A 69 -5.56 12.57 -13.24
N ASN A 70 -5.62 13.56 -14.14
CA ASN A 70 -5.02 14.89 -13.92
C ASN A 70 -5.81 15.78 -12.95
N ASN A 71 -6.98 15.30 -12.53
CA ASN A 71 -7.92 15.93 -11.62
C ASN A 71 -7.78 15.41 -10.18
N VAL A 72 -6.81 14.54 -9.91
CA VAL A 72 -6.63 13.90 -8.61
C VAL A 72 -5.52 14.59 -7.82
N PHE A 73 -5.87 15.05 -6.63
CA PHE A 73 -4.98 15.77 -5.74
C PHE A 73 -5.11 15.30 -4.30
N THR A 74 -4.16 15.73 -3.47
CA THR A 74 -4.18 15.52 -2.03
C THR A 74 -3.70 16.77 -1.29
N ILE A 75 -3.49 16.65 0.02
CA ILE A 75 -3.03 17.73 0.91
C ILE A 75 -1.73 17.33 1.63
N PRO A 76 -0.93 18.31 2.10
CA PRO A 76 0.36 18.03 2.75
C PRO A 76 0.27 17.04 3.93
N GLU A 77 -0.80 17.10 4.72
CA GLU A 77 -1.01 16.22 5.86
C GLU A 77 -1.17 14.75 5.44
N VAL A 78 -1.79 14.49 4.29
CA VAL A 78 -1.92 13.12 3.74
C VAL A 78 -0.56 12.60 3.30
N GLN A 79 0.25 13.42 2.62
CA GLN A 79 1.63 13.04 2.24
C GLN A 79 2.52 12.77 3.46
N GLN A 80 2.37 13.56 4.55
CA GLN A 80 3.08 13.32 5.80
C GLN A 80 2.70 11.98 6.44
N GLU A 81 1.41 11.65 6.47
CA GLU A 81 0.93 10.36 6.97
C GLU A 81 1.43 9.18 6.11
N LEU A 82 1.38 9.30 4.78
CA LEU A 82 1.93 8.30 3.86
C LEU A 82 3.44 8.11 4.06
N SER A 83 4.18 9.20 4.26
CA SER A 83 5.62 9.15 4.53
C SER A 83 5.93 8.45 5.86
N ALA A 84 5.12 8.72 6.90
CA ALA A 84 5.25 8.05 8.19
C ALA A 84 4.94 6.55 8.06
N TYR A 85 3.90 6.21 7.31
CA TYR A 85 3.51 4.83 7.00
C TYR A 85 4.60 4.08 6.24
N LEU A 86 5.12 4.69 5.16
CA LEU A 86 6.22 4.17 4.34
C LEU A 86 7.46 3.87 5.18
N ARG A 87 7.82 4.77 6.10
CA ARG A 87 8.93 4.56 7.02
C ARG A 87 8.75 3.32 7.88
N ILE A 88 7.55 3.07 8.40
CA ILE A 88 7.29 1.88 9.22
C ILE A 88 7.39 0.61 8.37
N LEU A 89 6.81 0.61 7.17
CA LEU A 89 6.90 -0.53 6.25
C LEU A 89 8.36 -0.85 5.87
N ARG A 90 9.16 0.16 5.52
CA ARG A 90 10.60 0.01 5.22
C ARG A 90 11.37 -0.55 6.40
N ASN A 91 11.17 0.00 7.59
CA ASN A 91 11.80 -0.52 8.81
C ASN A 91 11.44 -1.99 9.06
N SER A 92 10.18 -2.36 8.84
CA SER A 92 9.73 -3.75 9.00
C SER A 92 10.36 -4.67 7.96
N TYR A 93 10.37 -4.25 6.69
CA TYR A 93 10.99 -5.00 5.60
C TYR A 93 12.48 -5.22 5.86
N GLU A 94 13.22 -4.17 6.19
CA GLU A 94 14.65 -4.24 6.53
C GLU A 94 14.91 -5.19 7.71
N TRP A 95 14.08 -5.10 8.76
CA TRP A 95 14.18 -5.99 9.90
C TRP A 95 14.03 -7.46 9.50
N HIS A 96 13.02 -7.78 8.67
CA HIS A 96 12.79 -9.13 8.18
C HIS A 96 13.90 -9.61 7.23
N VAL A 97 14.42 -8.76 6.35
CA VAL A 97 15.56 -9.10 5.49
C VAL A 97 16.80 -9.41 6.31
N GLN A 98 17.10 -8.62 7.35
CA GLN A 98 18.28 -8.77 8.19
C GLN A 98 18.20 -9.97 9.15
N ASN A 99 17.02 -10.22 9.75
CA ASN A 99 16.86 -11.24 10.79
C ASN A 99 16.33 -12.59 10.26
N GLY A 100 15.62 -12.59 9.13
CA GLY A 100 15.15 -13.81 8.48
C GLY A 100 16.15 -14.42 7.50
N ALA A 101 17.25 -13.71 7.21
CA ALA A 101 18.48 -14.34 6.79
C ALA A 101 19.01 -15.18 7.95
N GLY A 102 18.42 -16.38 8.13
CA GLY A 102 18.81 -17.31 9.17
C GLY A 102 20.32 -17.38 9.18
N LYS A 103 20.95 -17.09 10.34
CA LYS A 103 22.37 -17.38 10.56
C LYS A 103 22.58 -18.77 9.99
N LYS A 104 23.28 -18.88 8.84
CA LYS A 104 23.53 -20.17 8.20
C LYS A 104 23.95 -21.09 9.34
N PRO A 105 23.23 -22.18 9.63
CA PRO A 105 23.62 -23.07 10.71
C PRO A 105 25.09 -23.37 10.43
N LYS A 106 25.98 -22.98 11.34
CA LYS A 106 27.42 -23.21 11.18
C LYS A 106 27.53 -24.68 10.82
N SER A 107 27.90 -24.96 9.58
CA SER A 107 28.14 -26.32 9.16
C SER A 107 29.35 -26.76 9.97
N HIS A 108 29.08 -27.40 11.11
CA HIS A 108 30.09 -28.19 11.76
C HIS A 108 30.37 -29.32 10.78
N SER A 109 31.36 -29.09 9.91
CA SER A 109 31.96 -30.13 9.11
C SER A 109 32.53 -31.13 10.11
N ASN A 110 31.76 -32.15 10.44
CA ASN A 110 32.32 -33.34 11.03
C ASN A 110 33.18 -33.97 9.93
N LYS A 111 34.45 -33.58 9.89
CA LYS A 111 35.52 -34.35 9.26
C LYS A 111 35.61 -35.66 10.04
N ARG A 112 34.72 -36.61 9.72
CA ARG A 112 34.92 -38.01 10.02
C ARG A 112 35.07 -38.73 8.69
N GLY A 113 36.30 -39.15 8.43
CA GLY A 113 36.67 -39.95 7.28
C GLY A 113 35.78 -41.19 7.16
N GLY A 114 35.29 -41.44 5.96
CA GLY A 114 34.40 -42.56 5.69
C GLY A 114 34.29 -42.82 4.19
N LYS A 115 35.22 -43.63 3.69
CA LYS A 115 35.16 -44.51 2.50
C LYS A 115 34.26 -44.08 1.32
N LYS A 116 34.94 -43.79 0.19
CA LYS A 116 34.38 -43.75 -1.16
C LYS A 116 33.58 -45.02 -1.47
N TYR A 117 32.27 -44.91 -1.60
CA TYR A 117 31.46 -45.91 -2.30
C TYR A 117 31.32 -45.49 -3.77
N LYS A 118 32.01 -46.21 -4.66
CA LYS A 118 31.78 -46.15 -6.11
C LYS A 118 30.47 -46.88 -6.41
N TRP A 119 29.39 -46.13 -6.62
CA TRP A 119 28.21 -46.68 -7.27
C TRP A 119 28.39 -46.60 -8.79
N ARG A 120 28.54 -47.78 -9.40
CA ARG A 120 28.38 -48.00 -10.84
C ARG A 120 26.93 -47.70 -11.20
N THR A 121 26.70 -46.68 -12.02
CA THR A 121 25.45 -46.53 -12.77
C THR A 121 25.68 -47.03 -14.20
N ASN A 122 24.88 -48.02 -14.59
CA ASN A 122 24.84 -48.55 -15.94
C ASN A 122 24.22 -47.50 -16.88
N ARG A 123 24.84 -47.36 -18.06
CA ARG A 123 24.24 -46.76 -19.28
C ARG A 123 22.79 -47.22 -19.45
N VAL A 124 21.87 -46.29 -19.73
CA VAL A 124 20.98 -46.33 -20.92
C VAL A 124 20.49 -44.88 -21.22
N ASN A 125 20.63 -44.53 -22.51
CA ASN A 125 20.00 -43.47 -23.31
C ASN A 125 20.31 -41.98 -23.07
N LYS A 126 21.29 -41.54 -23.89
CA LYS A 126 21.29 -40.29 -24.65
C LYS A 126 19.87 -39.88 -25.09
N PHE A 127 19.38 -38.77 -24.55
CA PHE A 127 18.77 -37.71 -25.36
C PHE A 127 19.52 -36.43 -25.00
N LYS A 128 20.35 -35.98 -25.92
CA LYS A 128 20.83 -34.60 -25.93
C LYS A 128 19.63 -33.78 -26.41
N ASP A 129 19.05 -33.00 -25.52
CA ASP A 129 18.32 -31.80 -25.92
C ASP A 129 19.22 -30.65 -25.50
N GLU A 130 19.97 -30.14 -26.47
CA GLU A 130 20.71 -28.89 -26.36
C GLU A 130 19.65 -27.77 -26.39
N ARG A 131 19.23 -27.33 -25.19
CA ARG A 131 18.50 -26.09 -24.99
C ARG A 131 19.10 -25.37 -23.78
N ASP A 132 19.93 -24.40 -24.13
CA ASP A 132 20.16 -23.14 -23.45
C ASP A 132 20.42 -23.22 -21.93
N GLU A 133 21.70 -23.42 -21.59
CA GLU A 133 22.28 -22.96 -20.32
C GLU A 133 22.45 -21.42 -20.33
N GLU A 134 21.38 -20.69 -20.64
CA GLU A 134 21.30 -19.25 -20.42
C GLU A 134 20.36 -19.00 -19.23
N ASP A 135 20.88 -18.28 -18.23
CA ASP A 135 20.18 -17.64 -17.10
C ASP A 135 19.77 -18.47 -15.87
N ILE A 136 20.60 -19.41 -15.40
CA ILE A 136 20.44 -19.96 -14.02
C ILE A 136 21.09 -19.06 -12.95
N ASP A 137 22.04 -18.19 -13.32
CA ASP A 137 22.71 -17.30 -12.36
C ASP A 137 21.85 -16.11 -11.90
N GLU A 138 20.84 -15.67 -12.68
CA GLU A 138 19.92 -14.59 -12.27
C GLU A 138 18.83 -15.04 -11.29
N ILE A 139 18.54 -16.35 -11.21
CA ILE A 139 17.55 -16.87 -10.25
C ILE A 139 18.14 -16.95 -8.83
N ASP A 140 19.47 -17.06 -8.69
CA ASP A 140 20.11 -17.32 -7.41
C ASP A 140 20.27 -16.06 -6.52
N GLU A 141 20.22 -14.86 -7.09
CA GLU A 141 20.21 -13.62 -6.30
C GLU A 141 18.89 -13.41 -5.54
N ARG A 142 17.75 -13.85 -6.10
CA ARG A 142 16.43 -13.83 -5.42
C ARG A 142 16.34 -14.86 -4.28
N ASN A 143 17.23 -15.85 -4.24
CA ASN A 143 17.30 -16.86 -3.20
C ASN A 143 18.17 -16.45 -1.99
N SER A 144 18.81 -15.28 -2.01
CA SER A 144 19.81 -14.86 -1.01
C SER A 144 19.25 -14.42 0.35
N LEU A 145 17.92 -14.23 0.48
CA LEU A 145 17.29 -13.70 1.71
C LEU A 145 17.25 -14.67 2.90
N GLY A 146 17.80 -15.89 2.77
CA GLY A 146 17.96 -16.86 3.86
C GLY A 146 16.66 -17.41 4.48
N TYR A 147 15.50 -17.05 3.92
CA TYR A 147 14.21 -17.68 4.22
C TYR A 147 14.11 -19.05 3.54
N SER A 148 13.84 -20.10 4.32
CA SER A 148 13.65 -21.46 3.79
C SER A 148 12.28 -21.69 3.16
N SER A 149 11.26 -20.90 3.53
CA SER A 149 9.89 -21.06 3.04
C SER A 149 9.59 -20.18 1.81
N PRO A 150 9.06 -20.74 0.71
CA PRO A 150 8.58 -19.96 -0.43
C PRO A 150 7.50 -18.94 -0.05
N ALA A 151 6.65 -19.26 0.94
CA ALA A 151 5.59 -18.36 1.38
C ALA A 151 6.15 -17.08 2.03
N ALA A 152 7.20 -17.21 2.84
CA ALA A 152 7.86 -16.05 3.47
C ALA A 152 8.53 -15.15 2.42
N ARG A 153 9.12 -15.74 1.38
CA ARG A 153 9.72 -14.99 0.26
C ARG A 153 8.65 -14.24 -0.54
N ASN A 154 7.51 -14.88 -0.79
CA ASN A 154 6.38 -14.23 -1.45
C ASN A 154 5.84 -13.06 -0.61
N ALA A 155 5.67 -13.27 0.70
CA ALA A 155 5.26 -12.21 1.64
C ALA A 155 6.20 -11.00 1.59
N LEU A 156 7.52 -11.23 1.56
CA LEU A 156 8.51 -10.15 1.41
C LEU A 156 8.43 -9.46 0.05
N GLY A 157 8.23 -10.22 -1.03
CA GLY A 157 8.01 -9.66 -2.36
C GLY A 157 6.79 -8.74 -2.40
N ASN A 158 5.67 -9.18 -1.81
CA ASN A 158 4.45 -8.38 -1.71
C ASN A 158 4.61 -7.17 -0.78
N LEU A 159 5.33 -7.30 0.33
CA LEU A 159 5.65 -6.17 1.20
C LEU A 159 6.50 -5.11 0.47
N ASN A 160 7.48 -5.55 -0.32
CA ASN A 160 8.26 -4.65 -1.16
C ASN A 160 7.39 -3.97 -2.24
N GLY A 161 6.46 -4.73 -2.87
CA GLY A 161 5.48 -4.17 -3.80
C GLY A 161 4.59 -3.10 -3.14
N LEU A 162 4.15 -3.33 -1.90
CA LEU A 162 3.37 -2.37 -1.13
C LEU A 162 4.20 -1.11 -0.82
N ILE A 163 5.47 -1.25 -0.44
CA ILE A 163 6.39 -0.14 -0.20
C ILE A 163 6.49 0.75 -1.45
N VAL A 164 6.73 0.14 -2.62
CA VAL A 164 6.80 0.87 -3.91
C VAL A 164 5.48 1.59 -4.21
N SER A 165 4.35 0.95 -3.92
CA SER A 165 3.03 1.55 -4.15
C SER A 165 2.76 2.73 -3.22
N VAL A 166 3.09 2.61 -1.93
CA VAL A 166 2.95 3.72 -0.98
C VAL A 166 3.85 4.88 -1.36
N GLU A 167 5.07 4.61 -1.82
CA GLU A 167 5.98 5.63 -2.34
C GLU A 167 5.38 6.37 -3.53
N GLY A 168 4.81 5.66 -4.52
CA GLY A 168 4.09 6.28 -5.63
C GLY A 168 2.89 7.12 -5.17
N ALA A 169 2.17 6.73 -4.11
CA ALA A 169 1.08 7.56 -3.56
C ALA A 169 1.56 8.89 -2.96
N THR A 170 2.83 8.99 -2.54
CA THR A 170 3.40 10.26 -2.07
C THR A 170 3.63 11.25 -3.21
N GLU A 171 3.62 10.79 -4.47
CA GLU A 171 3.79 11.62 -5.67
C GLU A 171 2.47 12.24 -6.18
N ILE A 172 1.33 11.89 -5.59
CA ILE A 172 0.04 12.53 -5.91
C ILE A 172 0.17 14.04 -5.67
N GLN A 173 -0.28 14.82 -6.66
CA GLN A 173 -0.13 16.28 -6.66
C GLN A 173 -0.86 16.93 -5.48
N LEU A 174 -0.28 18.00 -4.94
CA LEU A 174 -0.91 18.79 -3.90
C LEU A 174 -1.90 19.79 -4.49
N TYR A 175 -3.08 19.90 -3.87
CA TYR A 175 -4.06 20.90 -4.24
C TYR A 175 -3.75 22.24 -3.55
N GLU A 176 -3.47 23.27 -4.35
CA GLU A 176 -3.13 24.63 -3.88
C GLU A 176 -4.27 25.66 -4.08
N GLY A 177 -5.47 25.19 -4.39
CA GLY A 177 -6.60 26.06 -4.73
C GLY A 177 -7.28 26.76 -3.54
N PRO A 178 -8.42 27.43 -3.78
CA PRO A 178 -9.14 28.18 -2.76
C PRO A 178 -9.55 27.32 -1.56
N ARG A 179 -9.54 27.95 -0.38
CA ARG A 179 -9.97 27.33 0.86
C ARG A 179 -11.10 28.13 1.50
N PHE A 180 -12.23 27.48 1.71
CA PHE A 180 -13.36 28.03 2.44
C PHE A 180 -13.32 27.56 3.89
N ARG A 181 -13.16 28.45 4.87
CA ARG A 181 -13.10 28.04 6.29
C ARG A 181 -14.46 27.62 6.82
N VAL A 182 -14.55 26.40 7.35
CA VAL A 182 -15.75 25.92 8.06
C VAL A 182 -15.73 26.49 9.48
N PRO A 183 -16.73 27.28 9.89
CA PRO A 183 -16.70 28.04 11.14
C PRO A 183 -16.85 27.17 12.40
N GLN A 184 -17.42 25.96 12.28
CA GLN A 184 -17.70 25.10 13.43
C GLN A 184 -16.87 23.82 13.40
N ARG A 185 -16.05 23.64 14.44
CA ARG A 185 -15.33 22.39 14.71
C ARG A 185 -16.26 21.41 15.44
N ILE A 186 -16.30 20.18 14.95
CA ILE A 186 -17.12 19.07 15.40
C ILE A 186 -16.18 18.11 16.13
N GLU A 187 -16.62 17.67 17.30
CA GLU A 187 -15.85 16.74 18.12
C GLU A 187 -15.61 15.40 17.40
N GLY A 188 -14.39 14.88 17.52
CA GLY A 188 -13.98 13.61 16.91
C GLY A 188 -13.76 13.68 15.39
N VAL A 189 -13.64 14.87 14.81
CA VAL A 189 -13.28 15.08 13.40
C VAL A 189 -11.86 15.64 13.33
N SER A 190 -11.00 15.05 12.50
CA SER A 190 -9.59 15.45 12.43
C SER A 190 -9.40 16.77 11.65
N GLU A 191 -8.33 17.49 11.94
CA GLU A 191 -8.00 18.72 11.21
C GLU A 191 -7.80 18.48 9.70
N LYS A 192 -7.21 17.33 9.36
CA LYS A 192 -7.03 16.85 7.99
C LYS A 192 -8.36 16.75 7.24
N GLN A 193 -9.39 16.18 7.87
CA GLN A 193 -10.73 16.06 7.27
C GLN A 193 -11.37 17.41 7.03
N TYR A 194 -11.20 18.35 7.97
CA TYR A 194 -11.61 19.73 7.75
C TYR A 194 -10.91 20.34 6.57
N LYS A 195 -9.58 20.23 6.46
CA LYS A 195 -8.81 20.80 5.34
C LYS A 195 -9.32 20.29 3.99
N LEU A 196 -9.53 18.99 3.85
CA LEU A 196 -10.09 18.39 2.63
C LEU A 196 -11.45 18.99 2.27
N ILE A 197 -12.35 19.13 3.24
CA ILE A 197 -13.69 19.68 3.00
C ILE A 197 -13.66 21.18 2.70
N GLU A 198 -12.83 21.93 3.42
CA GLU A 198 -12.65 23.37 3.19
C GLU A 198 -12.12 23.67 1.78
N LEU A 199 -11.23 22.83 1.26
CA LEU A 199 -10.74 22.91 -0.13
C LEU A 199 -11.80 22.50 -1.14
N ALA A 200 -12.55 21.42 -0.87
CA ALA A 200 -13.65 20.99 -1.74
C ALA A 200 -14.72 22.09 -1.88
N ILE A 201 -15.12 22.71 -0.76
CA ILE A 201 -16.06 23.83 -0.77
C ILE A 201 -15.47 25.04 -1.49
N GLY A 202 -14.20 25.36 -1.23
CA GLY A 202 -13.52 26.46 -1.90
C GLY A 202 -13.53 26.29 -3.42
N TYR A 203 -13.19 25.10 -3.90
CA TYR A 203 -13.22 24.78 -5.33
C TYR A 203 -14.60 24.93 -5.94
N SER A 204 -15.63 24.34 -5.31
CA SER A 204 -17.02 24.42 -5.78
C SER A 204 -17.56 25.85 -5.77
N HIS A 205 -17.11 26.69 -4.84
CA HIS A 205 -17.52 28.09 -4.81
C HIS A 205 -16.94 28.88 -5.99
N GLU A 206 -15.69 28.62 -6.38
CA GLU A 206 -15.07 29.25 -7.56
C GLU A 206 -15.50 28.63 -8.89
N ASN A 207 -15.96 27.38 -8.88
CA ASN A 207 -16.36 26.61 -10.07
C ASN A 207 -17.75 25.99 -9.84
N PRO A 208 -18.84 26.77 -9.84
CA PRO A 208 -20.17 26.31 -9.47
C PRO A 208 -20.77 25.27 -10.45
N ASP A 209 -20.25 25.22 -11.67
CA ASP A 209 -20.62 24.28 -12.73
C ASP A 209 -19.80 22.97 -12.70
N LYS A 210 -18.75 22.92 -11.87
CA LYS A 210 -17.86 21.78 -11.76
C LYS A 210 -18.15 20.92 -10.53
N SER A 211 -17.87 19.65 -10.68
CA SER A 211 -18.07 18.61 -9.70
C SER A 211 -16.79 18.35 -8.91
N VAL A 212 -16.93 18.14 -7.59
CA VAL A 212 -15.83 17.79 -6.70
C VAL A 212 -16.16 16.52 -5.92
N ARG A 213 -15.15 15.69 -5.69
CA ARG A 213 -15.25 14.49 -4.86
C ARG A 213 -14.14 14.47 -3.82
N VAL A 214 -14.49 14.09 -2.60
CA VAL A 214 -13.50 13.75 -1.56
C VAL A 214 -13.53 12.24 -1.35
N PHE A 215 -12.39 11.59 -1.57
CA PHE A 215 -12.19 10.17 -1.28
C PHE A 215 -11.58 10.01 0.11
N ALA A 216 -12.47 9.80 1.08
CA ALA A 216 -12.09 9.34 2.42
C ALA A 216 -13.11 8.29 2.88
N GLN A 217 -12.67 7.33 3.67
CA GLN A 217 -13.55 6.33 4.28
C GLN A 217 -14.03 6.76 5.68
N SER A 218 -13.63 7.94 6.16
CA SER A 218 -13.91 8.35 7.53
C SER A 218 -15.30 8.95 7.74
N ARG A 219 -15.99 8.48 8.80
CA ARG A 219 -17.23 9.06 9.34
C ARG A 219 -17.11 10.55 9.68
N GLY A 220 -15.89 11.06 9.87
CA GLY A 220 -15.67 12.47 10.17
C GLY A 220 -16.09 13.40 9.03
N ILE A 221 -15.91 12.97 7.78
CA ILE A 221 -16.37 13.75 6.61
C ILE A 221 -17.90 13.85 6.61
N GLU A 222 -18.59 12.74 6.81
CA GLU A 222 -20.06 12.70 6.86
C GLU A 222 -20.62 13.62 7.96
N LYS A 223 -19.96 13.66 9.12
CA LYS A 223 -20.31 14.60 10.20
C LYS A 223 -20.21 16.06 9.77
N ILE A 224 -19.14 16.44 9.05
CA ILE A 224 -19.00 17.82 8.53
C ILE A 224 -20.13 18.14 7.55
N PHE A 225 -20.41 17.23 6.60
CA PHE A 225 -21.51 17.41 5.65
C PHE A 225 -22.85 17.61 6.35
N ALA A 226 -23.16 16.77 7.33
CA ALA A 226 -24.42 16.81 8.05
C ALA A 226 -24.59 18.07 8.90
N ALA A 227 -23.55 18.49 9.61
CA ALA A 227 -23.63 19.63 10.53
C ALA A 227 -23.51 20.98 9.83
N TYR A 228 -22.79 21.06 8.70
CA TYR A 228 -22.50 22.33 8.03
C TYR A 228 -23.18 22.46 6.66
N LEU A 229 -22.94 21.52 5.75
CA LEU A 229 -23.37 21.69 4.35
C LEU A 229 -24.88 21.51 4.16
N LEU A 230 -25.49 20.50 4.79
CA LEU A 230 -26.92 20.27 4.68
C LEU A 230 -27.76 21.48 5.16
N PRO A 231 -27.51 22.09 6.34
CA PRO A 231 -28.26 23.28 6.77
C PRO A 231 -28.12 24.47 5.82
N GLN A 232 -26.95 24.68 5.20
CA GLN A 232 -26.74 25.79 4.29
C GLN A 232 -27.53 25.60 2.99
N ILE A 233 -27.54 24.37 2.43
CA ILE A 233 -28.34 24.03 1.25
C ILE A 233 -29.84 24.21 1.53
N VAL A 234 -30.31 23.75 2.70
CA VAL A 234 -31.73 23.91 3.07
C VAL A 234 -32.11 25.38 3.17
N ARG A 235 -31.25 26.23 3.76
CA ARG A 235 -31.49 27.68 3.85
C ARG A 235 -31.52 28.35 2.47
N SER A 236 -30.63 27.97 1.55
CA SER A 236 -30.60 28.57 0.21
C SER A 236 -31.80 28.19 -0.65
N LEU A 237 -32.41 27.01 -0.41
CA LEU A 237 -33.63 26.59 -1.10
C LEU A 237 -34.90 27.26 -0.54
N GLN A 238 -34.84 27.85 0.65
CA GLN A 238 -35.97 28.51 1.31
C GLN A 238 -36.03 30.03 1.04
N GLN A 239 -35.03 30.58 0.34
CA GLN A 239 -34.95 31.99 -0.07
C GLN A 239 -35.34 32.15 -1.53
#